data_AF-A0A7C3D2A1-F1
#
_entry.id   AF-A0A7C3D2A1-F1
#
_cell.length_a   1.000
_cell.length_b   1.000
_cell.length_c   1.000
_cell.angle_alpha   90.00
_cell.angle_beta   90.00
_cell.angle_gamma   90.00
#
_symmetry.space_group_name_H-M   'P 1'
#
loop_
_entity.id
_entity.type
_entity.pdbx_description
1 polymer ?
#
loop_
_entity_poly.entity_id
_entity_poly.type
_entity_poly.pdbx_seq_one_letter_code
_entity_poly.pdbx_strand_id
1 'polypeptide(L)'
;MVGFVTWEFLVPFFSLLLLIPVDPVAFTLLFVGFMSLYECGYLVNDSAASCNESGGNRLGGLSIRKIEFCIIRLSLFLLIVISAISILGLNEVFLFIGSVLFTTSLLLLHSSPLLYRRKLMRMFSFTGLASYKYAPYILPFAGVVEGSKILMALFLCYGFPRVLIYGFRKFGGGESRAITAHQMTLQGAAIMAFFPLLVAASSDQTISSNAFFQVWVVSFVAWIGMRTLRKVRRMMAGET
;
A
#
# COMPACT_ATOMS: atom_id res chain seq x y z
N MET A 1 2.31 -12.63 15.77
CA MET A 1 3.21 -11.49 15.49
C MET A 1 2.37 -10.43 14.77
N VAL A 2 2.02 -9.33 15.44
CA VAL A 2 1.26 -8.23 14.82
C VAL A 2 2.23 -7.40 14.01
N GLY A 3 2.47 -7.81 12.77
CA GLY A 3 3.04 -6.96 11.73
C GLY A 3 1.95 -6.75 10.70
N PHE A 4 1.47 -5.52 10.54
CA PHE A 4 0.53 -5.18 9.46
C PHE A 4 1.25 -5.08 8.10
N VAL A 5 2.54 -5.45 8.05
CA VAL A 5 3.34 -5.65 6.85
C VAL A 5 2.83 -6.89 6.11
N THR A 6 1.81 -6.69 5.28
CA THR A 6 1.31 -7.71 4.37
C THR A 6 2.15 -7.73 3.10
N TRP A 7 2.03 -8.80 2.30
CA TRP A 7 2.56 -8.89 0.93
C TRP A 7 2.27 -7.66 0.07
N GLU A 8 1.21 -6.94 0.41
CA GLU A 8 0.74 -5.75 -0.29
C GLU A 8 1.57 -4.48 0.00
N PHE A 9 2.42 -4.51 1.02
CA PHE A 9 3.46 -3.50 1.23
C PHE A 9 4.79 -3.99 0.70
N LEU A 10 5.11 -5.26 0.90
CA LEU A 10 6.40 -5.83 0.51
C LEU A 10 6.59 -5.88 -1.01
N VAL A 11 5.58 -6.28 -1.78
CA VAL A 11 5.70 -6.37 -3.25
C VAL A 11 5.97 -4.99 -3.88
N PRO A 12 5.19 -3.92 -3.58
CA PRO A 12 5.53 -2.58 -4.07
C PRO A 12 6.88 -2.09 -3.55
N PHE A 13 7.21 -2.34 -2.28
CA PHE A 13 8.49 -1.94 -1.70
C PHE A 13 9.69 -2.55 -2.44
N PHE A 14 9.71 -3.87 -2.64
CA PHE A 14 10.77 -4.53 -3.40
C PHE A 14 10.78 -4.14 -4.87
N SER A 15 9.61 -3.94 -5.48
CA SER A 15 9.54 -3.43 -6.86
C SER A 15 10.19 -2.06 -6.97
N LEU A 16 9.97 -1.17 -6.00
CA LEU A 16 10.59 0.16 -5.99
C LEU A 16 12.09 0.12 -5.73
N LEU A 17 12.57 -0.74 -4.82
CA LEU A 17 14.01 -0.96 -4.61
C LEU A 17 14.72 -1.45 -5.89
N LEU A 18 14.02 -2.20 -6.73
CA LEU A 18 14.58 -2.69 -8.00
C LEU A 18 14.49 -1.67 -9.14
N LEU A 19 13.52 -0.75 -9.08
CA LEU A 19 13.21 0.19 -10.17
C LEU A 19 13.79 1.59 -9.97
N ILE A 20 14.01 1.99 -8.73
CA ILE A 20 14.54 3.31 -8.38
C ILE A 20 15.96 3.10 -7.82
N PRO A 21 16.99 3.76 -8.39
CA PRO A 21 18.35 3.68 -7.87
C PRO A 21 18.46 4.46 -6.55
N VAL A 22 18.05 3.84 -5.45
CA VAL A 22 18.06 4.41 -4.09
C VAL A 22 19.00 3.61 -3.19
N ASP A 23 19.56 4.27 -2.19
CA ASP A 23 20.25 3.57 -1.11
C ASP A 23 19.24 2.65 -0.39
N PRO A 24 19.44 1.32 -0.43
CA PRO A 24 18.50 0.37 0.15
C PRO A 24 18.41 0.50 1.67
N VAL A 25 19.47 0.93 2.35
CA VAL A 25 19.49 1.16 3.80
C VAL A 25 18.60 2.34 4.14
N ALA A 26 18.82 3.48 3.49
CA ALA A 26 18.02 4.68 3.72
C ALA A 26 16.54 4.46 3.36
N PHE A 27 16.27 3.79 2.23
CA PHE A 27 14.91 3.47 1.80
C PHE A 27 14.19 2.54 2.79
N THR A 28 14.87 1.50 3.28
CA THR A 28 14.33 0.59 4.31
C THR A 28 14.09 1.33 5.61
N LEU A 29 15.00 2.21 6.02
CA LEU A 29 14.88 3.02 7.23
C LEU A 29 13.61 3.89 7.18
N LEU A 30 13.40 4.63 6.09
CA LEU A 30 12.20 5.45 5.91
C LEU A 30 10.92 4.62 5.85
N PHE A 31 10.96 3.45 5.20
CA PHE A 31 9.83 2.52 5.18
C PHE A 31 9.44 2.06 6.59
N VAL A 32 10.42 1.64 7.40
CA VAL A 32 10.17 1.23 8.80
C VAL A 32 9.64 2.40 9.63
N GLY A 33 10.17 3.60 9.43
CA GLY A 33 9.69 4.80 10.10
C GLY A 33 8.23 5.09 9.78
N PHE A 34 7.90 5.11 8.49
CA PHE A 34 6.52 5.29 8.04
C PHE A 34 5.59 4.21 8.59
N MET A 35 5.97 2.93 8.46
CA MET A 35 5.16 1.81 8.95
C MET A 35 4.89 1.91 10.45
N SER A 36 5.84 2.40 11.23
CA SER A 36 5.68 2.58 12.68
C SER A 36 4.51 3.51 13.02
N LEU A 37 4.41 4.66 12.34
CA LEU A 37 3.28 5.58 12.53
C LEU A 37 2.01 5.14 11.81
N TYR A 38 2.13 4.53 10.64
CA TYR A 38 0.99 4.04 9.86
C TYR A 38 0.19 3.02 10.68
N GLU A 39 0.88 2.11 11.38
CA GLU A 39 0.23 1.13 12.27
C GLU A 39 -0.53 1.78 13.43
N CYS A 40 -0.02 2.87 14.01
CA CYS A 40 -0.75 3.64 15.02
C CYS A 40 -2.06 4.21 14.44
N GLY A 41 -2.01 4.75 13.22
CA GLY A 41 -3.20 5.24 12.52
C GLY A 41 -4.22 4.13 12.24
N TYR A 42 -3.78 2.91 11.92
CA TYR A 42 -4.69 1.76 11.80
C TYR A 42 -5.29 1.37 13.13
N LEU A 43 -4.52 1.38 14.22
CA LEU A 43 -5.04 1.07 15.55
C LEU A 43 -6.12 2.08 15.99
N VAL A 44 -5.94 3.36 15.66
CA VAL A 44 -6.94 4.40 15.87
C VAL A 44 -8.17 4.14 15.00
N ASN A 45 -8.00 3.84 13.71
CA ASN A 45 -9.10 3.53 12.80
C ASN A 45 -9.90 2.29 13.23
N ASP A 46 -9.22 1.21 13.62
CA ASP A 46 -9.85 -0.06 14.04
C ASP A 46 -10.62 0.10 15.35
N SER A 47 -10.31 1.12 16.15
CA SER A 47 -11.07 1.46 17.36
C SER A 47 -12.14 2.52 17.18
N ALA A 48 -12.20 3.17 16.02
CA ALA A 48 -13.37 3.93 15.62
C ALA A 48 -14.48 2.95 15.17
N ALA A 49 -15.75 3.36 15.32
CA ALA A 49 -16.92 2.54 15.00
C ALA A 49 -17.01 2.04 13.53
N SER A 50 -16.11 2.48 12.63
CA SER A 50 -15.93 1.98 11.26
C SER A 50 -15.72 0.47 11.16
N CYS A 51 -15.13 -0.15 12.19
CA CYS A 51 -14.72 -1.55 12.18
C CYS A 51 -15.92 -2.52 12.17
N ASN A 52 -17.07 -2.09 12.70
CA ASN A 52 -18.31 -2.89 12.75
C ASN A 52 -19.01 -3.01 11.38
N GLU A 53 -18.66 -2.18 10.40
CA GLU A 53 -19.23 -2.25 9.06
C GLU A 53 -18.56 -3.37 8.24
N SER A 54 -19.01 -4.62 8.41
CA SER A 54 -18.64 -5.81 7.61
C SER A 54 -17.12 -6.09 7.52
N GLY A 55 -16.30 -5.36 8.29
CA GLY A 55 -14.84 -5.25 8.28
C GLY A 55 -14.12 -6.47 8.85
N GLY A 56 -14.74 -7.04 9.89
CA GLY A 56 -14.11 -7.98 10.82
C GLY A 56 -13.18 -7.23 11.80
N ASN A 57 -13.09 -7.75 13.02
CA ASN A 57 -12.09 -7.29 13.98
C ASN A 57 -10.70 -7.78 13.53
N ARG A 58 -9.89 -6.90 12.95
CA ARG A 58 -8.52 -7.23 12.49
C ARG A 58 -7.58 -7.62 13.61
N LEU A 59 -7.87 -7.18 14.84
CA LEU A 59 -7.11 -7.54 16.03
C LEU A 59 -7.50 -8.93 16.56
N GLY A 60 -8.51 -9.60 16.00
CA GLY A 60 -8.89 -10.96 16.38
C GLY A 60 -9.21 -11.14 17.87
N GLY A 61 -9.66 -10.07 18.54
CA GLY A 61 -9.92 -10.08 19.99
C GLY A 61 -8.70 -9.80 20.87
N LEU A 62 -7.52 -9.53 20.31
CA LEU A 62 -6.35 -9.13 21.08
C LEU A 62 -6.55 -7.74 21.70
N SER A 63 -6.35 -7.64 23.02
CA SER A 63 -6.29 -6.38 23.73
C SER A 63 -4.89 -5.77 23.60
N ILE A 64 -4.78 -4.72 22.79
CA ILE A 64 -3.54 -3.94 22.68
C ILE A 64 -3.64 -2.74 23.62
N ARG A 65 -2.64 -2.55 24.48
CA ARG A 65 -2.45 -1.31 25.25
C ARG A 65 -2.08 -0.17 24.30
N LYS A 66 -3.09 0.50 23.76
CA LYS A 66 -2.97 1.44 22.64
C LYS A 66 -1.97 2.57 22.90
N ILE A 67 -2.00 3.14 24.11
CA ILE A 67 -1.13 4.26 24.47
C ILE A 67 0.33 3.82 24.46
N GLU A 68 0.65 2.71 25.15
CA GLU A 68 2.02 2.16 25.18
C GLU A 68 2.51 1.80 23.78
N PHE A 69 1.67 1.16 22.96
CA PHE A 69 2.00 0.83 21.57
C PHE A 69 2.33 2.09 20.76
N CYS A 70 1.50 3.14 20.84
CA CYS A 70 1.73 4.39 20.14
C CYS A 70 2.99 5.11 20.62
N ILE A 71 3.28 5.09 21.93
CA ILE A 71 4.51 5.69 22.48
C ILE A 71 5.74 4.98 21.89
N ILE A 72 5.78 3.65 21.93
CA ILE A 72 6.91 2.86 21.40
C ILE A 72 7.12 3.15 19.91
N ARG A 73 6.04 3.16 19.12
CA ARG A 73 6.10 3.44 17.68
C ARG A 73 6.51 4.88 17.36
N LEU A 74 6.05 5.85 18.14
CA LEU A 74 6.45 7.24 18.00
C LEU A 74 7.94 7.43 18.34
N SER A 75 8.42 6.80 19.41
CA SER A 75 9.85 6.82 19.76
C SER A 75 10.71 6.21 18.65
N LEU A 76 10.29 5.09 18.07
CA LEU A 76 10.99 4.47 16.93
C LEU A 76 10.99 5.39 15.70
N PHE A 77 9.86 6.03 15.38
CA PHE A 77 9.79 7.00 14.30
C PHE A 77 10.75 8.17 14.51
N LEU A 78 10.79 8.74 15.71
CA LEU A 78 11.70 9.84 16.05
C LEU A 78 13.17 9.42 15.93
N LEU A 79 13.52 8.23 16.42
CA LEU A 79 14.87 7.67 16.26
C LEU A 79 15.24 7.56 14.78
N ILE A 80 14.34 7.04 13.95
CA ILE A 80 14.53 6.91 12.51
C ILE A 80 14.68 8.27 11.83
N VAL A 81 13.88 9.27 12.21
CA VAL A 81 14.02 10.64 11.70
C VAL A 81 15.42 11.19 12.01
N ILE A 82 15.89 11.05 13.26
CA ILE A 82 17.22 11.51 13.67
C ILE A 82 18.32 10.79 12.88
N SER A 83 18.23 9.46 12.75
CA SER A 83 19.20 8.68 11.98
C SER A 83 19.17 9.02 10.48
N ALA A 84 18.00 9.29 9.92
CA ALA A 84 17.83 9.63 8.51
C ALA A 84 18.47 10.98 8.16
N ILE A 85 18.50 11.96 9.08
CA ILE A 85 19.15 13.26 8.85
C ILE A 85 20.62 13.08 8.50
N SER A 86 21.32 12.16 9.18
CA SER A 86 22.73 11.90 8.95
C SER A 86 23.03 11.22 7.61
N ILE A 87 22.04 10.57 7.00
CA ILE A 87 22.22 9.78 5.76
C ILE A 87 21.71 10.55 4.54
N LEU A 88 20.52 11.16 4.67
CA LEU A 88 19.80 11.76 3.55
C LEU A 88 19.90 13.28 3.51
N GLY A 89 20.20 13.94 4.64
CA GLY A 89 20.13 15.38 4.76
C GLY A 89 18.75 15.88 5.23
N LEU A 90 18.68 17.18 5.52
CA LEU A 90 17.48 17.78 6.13
C LEU A 90 16.30 17.89 5.16
N ASN A 91 16.53 18.22 3.89
CA ASN A 91 15.45 18.49 2.94
C ASN A 91 14.60 17.24 2.66
N GLU A 92 15.28 16.12 2.47
CA GLU A 92 14.74 14.79 2.21
C GLU A 92 13.95 14.30 3.43
N VAL A 93 14.48 14.53 4.63
CA VAL A 93 13.79 14.20 5.89
C VAL A 93 12.56 15.08 6.09
N PHE A 94 12.60 16.37 5.74
CA PHE A 94 11.41 17.23 5.79
C PHE A 94 10.33 16.75 4.81
N LEU A 95 10.71 16.35 3.59
CA LEU A 95 9.79 15.74 2.63
C LEU A 95 9.19 14.44 3.17
N PHE A 96 9.99 13.59 3.81
CA PHE A 96 9.53 12.39 4.49
C PHE A 96 8.52 12.71 5.59
N ILE A 97 8.85 13.60 6.53
CA ILE A 97 7.95 13.97 7.63
C ILE A 97 6.65 14.56 7.08
N GLY A 98 6.73 15.50 6.13
CA GLY A 98 5.56 16.14 5.53
C GLY A 98 4.62 15.14 4.86
N SER A 99 5.17 14.17 4.12
CA SER A 99 4.38 13.12 3.48
C SER A 99 3.83 12.07 4.46
N VAL A 100 4.55 11.77 5.54
CA VAL A 100 4.04 10.94 6.65
C VAL A 100 2.87 11.63 7.35
N LEU A 101 2.99 12.93 7.65
CA LEU A 101 1.92 13.71 8.24
C LEU A 101 0.70 13.75 7.31
N PHE A 102 0.90 14.05 6.03
CA PHE A 102 -0.17 14.08 5.03
C PHE A 102 -0.93 12.75 4.95
N THR A 103 -0.21 11.63 4.81
CA THR A 103 -0.81 10.29 4.72
C THR A 103 -1.52 9.89 6.01
N THR A 104 -0.96 10.23 7.16
CA THR A 104 -1.58 9.99 8.47
C THR A 104 -2.84 10.84 8.65
N SER A 105 -2.81 12.12 8.26
CA SER A 105 -3.99 13.00 8.25
C SER A 105 -5.10 12.46 7.35
N LEU A 106 -4.77 11.94 6.16
CA LEU A 106 -5.74 11.27 5.29
C LEU A 106 -6.36 10.03 5.95
N LEU A 107 -5.55 9.22 6.64
CA LEU A 107 -6.02 8.04 7.36
C LEU A 107 -6.97 8.43 8.51
N LEU A 108 -6.61 9.43 9.31
CA LEU A 108 -7.45 9.95 10.39
C LEU A 108 -8.74 10.57 9.84
N LEU A 109 -8.65 11.35 8.77
CA LEU A 109 -9.80 11.91 8.06
C LEU A 109 -10.74 10.82 7.56
N HIS A 110 -10.20 9.76 6.93
CA HIS A 110 -10.97 8.61 6.46
C HIS A 110 -11.69 7.87 7.60
N SER A 111 -11.06 7.85 8.78
CA SER A 111 -11.60 7.22 10.00
C SER A 111 -12.62 8.10 10.74
N SER A 112 -12.81 9.35 10.29
CA SER A 112 -13.67 10.33 10.97
C SER A 112 -15.16 9.96 10.85
N PRO A 113 -15.93 10.07 11.96
CA PRO A 113 -17.37 9.93 11.95
C PRO A 113 -18.10 10.80 10.93
N LEU A 114 -17.54 11.97 10.63
CA LEU A 114 -18.10 12.94 9.68
C LEU A 114 -18.15 12.39 8.26
N LEU A 115 -17.19 11.54 7.88
CA LEU A 115 -17.11 10.97 6.53
C LEU A 115 -17.95 9.69 6.36
N TYR A 116 -18.37 9.01 7.43
CA TYR A 116 -19.22 7.80 7.30
C TYR A 116 -20.51 8.08 6.54
N ARG A 117 -21.11 9.23 6.81
CA ARG A 117 -22.41 9.61 6.22
C ARG A 117 -22.29 10.10 4.78
N ARG A 118 -21.08 10.36 4.27
CA ARG A 118 -20.83 10.96 2.95
C ARG A 118 -20.07 9.99 2.05
N LYS A 119 -20.80 9.10 1.38
CA LYS A 119 -20.25 8.01 0.53
C LYS A 119 -19.15 8.50 -0.43
N LEU A 120 -19.39 9.60 -1.15
CA LEU A 120 -18.43 10.18 -2.10
C LEU A 120 -17.15 10.68 -1.41
N MET A 121 -17.26 11.41 -0.31
CA MET A 121 -16.11 11.90 0.44
C MET A 121 -15.30 10.77 1.08
N ARG A 122 -15.98 9.67 1.43
CA ARG A 122 -15.34 8.45 1.93
C ARG A 122 -14.57 7.72 0.83
N MET A 123 -15.12 7.65 -0.39
CA MET A 123 -14.39 7.15 -1.56
C MET A 123 -13.20 8.04 -1.91
N PHE A 124 -13.36 9.36 -1.86
CA PHE A 124 -12.30 10.32 -2.16
C PHE A 124 -11.14 10.21 -1.16
N SER A 125 -11.42 10.20 0.15
CA SER A 125 -10.39 10.03 1.17
C SER A 125 -9.69 8.67 1.08
N PHE A 126 -10.42 7.59 0.76
CA PHE A 126 -9.81 6.28 0.53
C PHE A 126 -8.92 6.25 -0.71
N THR A 127 -9.35 6.90 -1.80
CA THR A 127 -8.58 7.01 -3.05
C THR A 127 -7.32 7.83 -2.83
N GLY A 128 -7.42 8.95 -2.11
CA GLY A 128 -6.26 9.74 -1.70
C GLY A 128 -5.28 8.91 -0.87
N LEU A 129 -5.78 8.19 0.14
CA LEU A 129 -4.93 7.30 0.94
C LEU A 129 -4.26 6.23 0.08
N ALA A 130 -4.99 5.60 -0.85
CA ALA A 130 -4.45 4.59 -1.75
C ALA A 130 -3.41 5.15 -2.75
N SER A 131 -3.53 6.42 -3.12
CA SER A 131 -2.62 7.09 -4.06
C SER A 131 -1.31 7.50 -3.38
N TYR A 132 -1.38 8.02 -2.16
CA TYR A 132 -0.24 8.61 -1.47
C TYR A 132 0.37 7.71 -0.40
N LYS A 133 -0.16 6.50 -0.18
CA LYS A 133 0.34 5.53 0.82
C LYS A 133 1.86 5.30 0.76
N TYR A 134 2.43 5.38 -0.43
CA TYR A 134 3.85 5.11 -0.67
C TYR A 134 4.70 6.38 -0.78
N ALA A 135 4.08 7.57 -0.71
CA ALA A 135 4.76 8.85 -0.84
C ALA A 135 5.90 9.05 0.18
N PRO A 136 5.76 8.66 1.45
CA PRO A 136 6.80 8.82 2.47
C PRO A 136 8.20 8.41 2.05
N TYR A 137 8.35 7.25 1.42
CA TYR A 137 9.66 6.72 1.06
C TYR A 137 9.96 6.84 -0.44
N ILE A 138 9.10 7.48 -1.22
CA ILE A 138 9.34 7.74 -2.67
C ILE A 138 9.75 9.20 -2.87
N LEU A 139 9.01 10.14 -2.31
CA LEU A 139 9.23 11.58 -2.54
C LEU A 139 10.61 12.07 -2.09
N PRO A 140 11.21 11.58 -0.98
CA PRO A 140 12.56 11.97 -0.59
C PRO A 140 13.65 11.60 -1.60
N PHE A 141 13.43 10.58 -2.44
CA PHE A 141 14.43 10.11 -3.40
C PHE A 141 14.15 10.59 -4.83
N ALA A 142 12.88 10.56 -5.25
CA ALA A 142 12.48 10.91 -6.61
C ALA A 142 12.10 12.40 -6.76
N GLY A 143 11.97 13.13 -5.66
CA GLY A 143 11.40 14.48 -5.65
C GLY A 143 9.91 14.48 -5.99
N VAL A 144 9.31 15.68 -6.03
CA VAL A 144 7.85 15.83 -6.17
C VAL A 144 7.35 15.43 -7.56
N VAL A 145 8.06 15.85 -8.63
CA VAL A 145 7.58 15.66 -10.01
C VAL A 145 7.68 14.20 -10.45
N GLU A 146 8.87 13.60 -10.39
CA GLU A 146 9.04 12.18 -10.75
C GLU A 146 8.37 11.26 -9.74
N GLY A 147 8.43 11.60 -8.45
CA GLY A 147 7.72 10.88 -7.40
C GLY A 147 6.22 10.82 -7.64
N SER A 148 5.59 11.88 -8.18
CA SER A 148 4.17 11.87 -8.53
C SER A 148 3.84 10.90 -9.66
N LYS A 149 4.72 10.74 -10.66
CA LYS A 149 4.54 9.77 -11.75
C LYS A 149 4.63 8.33 -11.21
N ILE A 150 5.62 8.06 -10.36
CA ILE A 150 5.80 6.76 -9.71
C ILE A 150 4.58 6.43 -8.83
N LEU A 151 4.12 7.40 -8.03
CA LEU A 151 2.92 7.24 -7.19
C LEU A 151 1.67 6.96 -8.00
N MET A 152 1.47 7.65 -9.14
CA MET A 152 0.36 7.40 -10.04
C MET A 152 0.42 5.96 -10.59
N ALA A 153 1.59 5.52 -11.03
CA ALA A 153 1.76 4.19 -11.58
C ALA A 153 1.56 3.08 -10.51
N LEU A 154 2.03 3.32 -9.27
CA LEU A 154 1.76 2.45 -8.13
C LEU A 154 0.28 2.43 -7.75
N PHE A 155 -0.38 3.59 -7.81
CA PHE A 155 -1.82 3.68 -7.60
C PHE A 155 -2.54 2.81 -8.63
N LEU A 156 -2.25 2.94 -9.92
CA LEU A 156 -2.90 2.14 -10.96
C LEU A 156 -2.69 0.62 -10.77
N CYS A 157 -1.47 0.20 -10.40
CA CYS A 157 -1.15 -1.23 -10.21
C CYS A 157 -1.73 -1.82 -8.91
N TYR A 158 -1.66 -1.07 -7.80
CA TYR A 158 -1.90 -1.61 -6.45
C TYR A 158 -3.02 -0.89 -5.68
N GLY A 159 -3.19 0.41 -5.90
CA GLY A 159 -4.17 1.25 -5.20
C GLY A 159 -5.57 1.18 -5.81
N PHE A 160 -5.69 1.31 -7.12
CA PHE A 160 -6.94 1.36 -7.88
C PHE A 160 -7.79 0.09 -7.69
N PRO A 161 -7.24 -1.14 -7.79
CA PRO A 161 -8.01 -2.35 -7.49
C PRO A 161 -8.62 -2.33 -6.09
N ARG A 162 -7.91 -1.77 -5.10
CA ARG A 162 -8.41 -1.66 -3.73
C ARG A 162 -9.54 -0.67 -3.62
N VAL A 163 -9.46 0.46 -4.32
CA VAL A 163 -10.53 1.47 -4.35
C VAL A 163 -11.80 0.84 -4.91
N LEU A 164 -11.69 0.06 -6.00
CA LEU A 164 -12.83 -0.67 -6.56
C LEU A 164 -13.42 -1.65 -5.55
N ILE A 165 -12.61 -2.54 -4.96
CA ILE A 165 -13.08 -3.53 -3.98
C ILE A 165 -13.70 -2.85 -2.76
N TYR A 166 -13.10 -1.76 -2.30
CA TYR A 166 -13.62 -0.97 -1.20
C TYR A 166 -14.99 -0.38 -1.54
N GLY A 167 -15.13 0.21 -2.73
CA GLY A 167 -16.39 0.75 -3.23
C GLY A 167 -17.47 -0.33 -3.30
N PHE A 168 -17.16 -1.49 -3.87
CA PHE A 168 -18.08 -2.63 -3.91
C PHE A 168 -18.42 -3.15 -2.51
N ARG A 169 -17.46 -3.23 -1.59
CA ARG A 169 -17.68 -3.68 -0.20
C ARG A 169 -18.62 -2.76 0.58
N LYS A 170 -18.44 -1.46 0.44
CA LYS A 170 -19.16 -0.46 1.24
C LYS A 170 -20.45 0.02 0.59
N PHE A 171 -20.55 -0.06 -0.73
CA PHE A 171 -21.66 0.53 -1.49
C PHE A 171 -22.29 -0.43 -2.51
N GLY A 172 -21.65 -1.56 -2.82
CA GLY A 172 -22.26 -2.64 -3.59
C GLY A 172 -23.19 -3.46 -2.70
N GLY A 173 -24.36 -3.83 -3.23
CA GLY A 173 -25.39 -4.59 -2.51
C GLY A 173 -24.99 -6.03 -2.15
N GLY A 174 -25.97 -6.93 -2.04
CA GLY A 174 -25.80 -8.29 -1.48
C GLY A 174 -24.73 -9.17 -2.15
N GLU A 175 -24.37 -8.91 -3.41
CA GLU A 175 -23.36 -9.69 -4.16
C GLU A 175 -21.90 -9.33 -3.84
N SER A 176 -21.67 -8.36 -2.95
CA SER A 176 -20.36 -7.82 -2.63
C SER A 176 -19.33 -8.84 -2.12
N ARG A 177 -19.80 -9.96 -1.55
CA ARG A 177 -18.92 -11.07 -1.11
C ARG A 177 -18.22 -11.78 -2.27
N ALA A 178 -18.86 -11.89 -3.44
CA ALA A 178 -18.26 -12.52 -4.62
C ALA A 178 -17.08 -11.70 -5.17
N ILE A 179 -17.18 -10.37 -5.12
CA ILE A 179 -16.15 -9.46 -5.63
C ILE A 179 -14.88 -9.51 -4.78
N THR A 180 -15.01 -9.74 -3.46
CA THR A 180 -13.85 -9.91 -2.57
C THR A 180 -13.03 -11.15 -2.93
N ALA A 181 -13.68 -12.24 -3.39
CA ALA A 181 -13.00 -13.44 -3.88
C ALA A 181 -12.18 -13.17 -5.17
N HIS A 182 -12.49 -12.10 -5.89
CA HIS A 182 -11.80 -11.69 -7.12
C HIS A 182 -10.73 -10.61 -6.90
N GLN A 183 -10.43 -10.21 -5.66
CA GLN A 183 -9.40 -9.19 -5.36
C GLN A 183 -8.06 -9.50 -6.02
N MET A 184 -7.57 -10.74 -5.89
CA MET A 184 -6.31 -11.16 -6.52
C MET A 184 -6.39 -11.17 -8.05
N THR A 185 -7.58 -11.34 -8.64
CA THR A 185 -7.78 -11.24 -10.10
C THR A 185 -7.63 -9.79 -10.56
N LEU A 186 -8.33 -8.88 -9.88
CA LEU A 186 -8.33 -7.45 -10.23
C LEU A 186 -6.94 -6.84 -10.05
N GLN A 187 -6.25 -7.20 -8.98
CA GLN A 187 -4.88 -6.75 -8.74
C GLN A 187 -3.91 -7.33 -9.77
N GLY A 188 -4.03 -8.61 -10.11
CA GLY A 188 -3.22 -9.21 -11.18
C GLY A 188 -3.46 -8.54 -12.53
N ALA A 189 -4.72 -8.29 -12.90
CA ALA A 189 -5.07 -7.63 -14.15
C ALA A 189 -4.56 -6.17 -14.21
N ALA A 190 -4.67 -5.43 -13.11
CA ALA A 190 -4.17 -4.06 -13.03
C ALA A 190 -2.64 -4.00 -13.11
N ILE A 191 -1.93 -4.91 -12.45
CA ILE A 191 -0.47 -5.04 -12.62
C ILE A 191 -0.17 -5.34 -14.09
N MET A 192 -0.81 -6.33 -14.71
CA MET A 192 -0.57 -6.64 -16.12
C MET A 192 -0.79 -5.46 -17.07
N ALA A 193 -1.85 -4.67 -16.84
CA ALA A 193 -2.22 -3.54 -17.68
C ALA A 193 -1.34 -2.29 -17.46
N PHE A 194 -0.98 -2.00 -16.21
CA PHE A 194 -0.38 -0.70 -15.83
C PHE A 194 1.08 -0.81 -15.40
N PHE A 195 1.64 -2.00 -15.21
CA PHE A 195 3.07 -2.17 -14.89
C PHE A 195 4.02 -1.57 -15.94
N PRO A 196 3.70 -1.52 -17.25
CA PRO A 196 4.48 -0.75 -18.21
C PRO A 196 4.60 0.74 -17.88
N LEU A 197 3.57 1.34 -17.26
CA LEU A 197 3.60 2.75 -16.83
C LEU A 197 4.56 2.97 -15.65
N LEU A 198 4.72 1.99 -14.76
CA LEU A 198 5.72 2.04 -13.69
C LEU A 198 7.15 2.11 -14.24
N VAL A 199 7.37 1.52 -15.41
CA VAL A 199 8.69 1.49 -16.05
C VAL A 199 8.93 2.63 -17.02
N ALA A 200 7.90 3.13 -17.68
CA ALA A 200 8.00 4.41 -18.38
C ALA A 200 8.39 5.58 -17.44
N ALA A 201 8.14 5.42 -16.13
CA ALA A 201 8.52 6.39 -15.10
C ALA A 201 9.95 6.20 -14.54
N SER A 202 10.71 5.17 -14.95
CA SER A 202 12.10 4.99 -14.51
C SER A 202 13.09 5.74 -15.41
N SER A 203 14.19 6.24 -14.83
CA SER A 203 15.14 7.14 -15.48
C SER A 203 16.15 6.46 -16.41
N ASP A 204 16.29 5.13 -16.36
CA ASP A 204 17.35 4.40 -17.06
C ASP A 204 16.77 3.28 -17.92
N GLN A 205 16.42 3.59 -19.19
CA GLN A 205 15.53 2.79 -20.03
C GLN A 205 16.15 1.48 -20.59
N THR A 206 17.48 1.36 -20.63
CA THR A 206 18.15 0.27 -21.38
C THR A 206 18.40 -0.98 -20.54
N ILE A 207 18.98 -0.85 -19.34
CA ILE A 207 19.24 -1.99 -18.44
C ILE A 207 17.98 -2.44 -17.72
N SER A 208 17.11 -1.49 -17.34
CA SER A 208 15.85 -1.78 -16.67
C SER A 208 14.90 -2.57 -17.56
N SER A 209 14.86 -2.32 -18.88
CA SER A 209 13.92 -2.97 -19.81
C SER A 209 14.05 -4.50 -19.91
N ASN A 210 15.27 -5.05 -19.85
CA ASN A 210 15.51 -6.50 -19.96
C ASN A 210 15.21 -7.25 -18.65
N ALA A 211 15.69 -6.73 -17.50
CA ALA A 211 15.33 -7.28 -16.20
C ALA A 211 13.82 -7.12 -15.93
N PHE A 212 13.22 -6.04 -16.43
CA PHE A 212 11.78 -5.76 -16.40
C PHE A 212 10.96 -6.74 -17.24
N PHE A 213 11.37 -7.00 -18.49
CA PHE A 213 10.71 -7.99 -19.32
C PHE A 213 10.74 -9.36 -18.64
N GLN A 214 11.86 -9.72 -18.02
CA GLN A 214 11.98 -10.97 -17.26
C GLN A 214 11.05 -10.99 -16.04
N VAL A 215 10.99 -9.93 -15.23
CA VAL A 215 10.09 -9.87 -14.05
C VAL A 215 8.62 -9.83 -14.47
N TRP A 216 8.26 -9.11 -15.54
CA TRP A 216 6.89 -9.06 -16.07
C TRP A 216 6.46 -10.40 -16.66
N VAL A 217 7.32 -11.05 -17.46
CA VAL A 217 7.08 -12.40 -17.99
C VAL A 217 7.00 -13.42 -16.86
N VAL A 218 7.90 -13.38 -15.87
CA VAL A 218 7.86 -14.29 -14.72
C VAL A 218 6.59 -14.07 -13.89
N SER A 219 6.20 -12.82 -13.65
CA SER A 219 4.97 -12.48 -12.92
C SER A 219 3.71 -12.93 -13.68
N PHE A 220 3.71 -12.76 -15.00
CA PHE A 220 2.63 -13.22 -15.88
C PHE A 220 2.54 -14.74 -15.92
N VAL A 221 3.67 -15.43 -16.11
CA VAL A 221 3.78 -16.90 -16.11
C VAL A 221 3.39 -17.48 -14.75
N ALA A 222 3.83 -16.86 -13.64
CA ALA A 222 3.45 -17.28 -12.30
C ALA A 222 1.95 -17.05 -12.04
N TRP A 223 1.38 -15.94 -12.52
CA TRP A 223 -0.05 -15.65 -12.40
C TRP A 223 -0.90 -16.64 -13.20
N ILE A 224 -0.53 -16.92 -14.46
CA ILE A 224 -1.15 -17.97 -15.28
C ILE A 224 -0.98 -19.33 -14.60
N GLY A 225 0.22 -19.67 -14.16
CA GLY A 225 0.53 -20.93 -13.48
C GLY A 225 -0.35 -21.16 -12.25
N MET A 226 -0.48 -20.15 -11.38
CA MET A 226 -1.38 -20.22 -10.22
C MET A 226 -2.86 -20.34 -10.60
N ARG A 227 -3.31 -19.68 -11.66
CA ARG A 227 -4.68 -19.79 -12.17
C ARG A 227 -4.96 -21.18 -12.71
N THR A 228 -4.05 -21.72 -13.52
CA THR A 228 -4.13 -23.05 -14.09
C THR A 228 -4.11 -24.10 -12.98
N LEU A 229 -3.20 -23.98 -12.00
CA LEU A 229 -3.11 -24.92 -10.88
C LEU A 229 -4.37 -24.92 -10.00
N ARG A 230 -4.97 -23.74 -9.75
CA ARG A 230 -6.24 -23.63 -9.04
C ARG A 230 -7.40 -24.25 -9.83
N LYS A 231 -7.44 -24.03 -11.15
CA LYS A 231 -8.46 -24.62 -12.03
C LYS A 231 -8.32 -26.15 -12.07
N VAL A 232 -7.10 -26.66 -12.20
CA VAL A 232 -6.80 -28.10 -12.15
C VAL A 232 -7.19 -28.72 -10.80
N ARG A 233 -6.88 -28.06 -9.67
CA ARG A 233 -7.34 -28.53 -8.35
C ARG A 233 -8.86 -28.61 -8.22
N ARG A 234 -9.60 -27.62 -8.75
CA ARG A 234 -11.08 -27.64 -8.74
C ARG A 234 -11.65 -28.77 -9.60
N MET A 235 -11.11 -28.96 -10.79
CA MET A 235 -11.49 -30.08 -11.67
C MET A 235 -11.21 -31.44 -11.01
N MET A 236 -10.07 -31.60 -10.32
CA MET A 236 -9.75 -32.82 -9.57
C MET A 236 -10.64 -33.02 -8.33
N ALA A 237 -11.19 -31.95 -7.76
CA ALA A 237 -12.14 -32.01 -6.65
C ALA A 237 -13.59 -32.24 -7.09
N GLY A 238 -13.85 -32.34 -8.41
CA GLY A 238 -15.20 -32.48 -8.95
C GLY A 238 -16.04 -31.18 -8.93
N GLU A 239 -15.42 -30.04 -8.65
CA GLU A 239 -16.06 -28.73 -8.69
C GLU A 239 -15.93 -28.14 -10.09
N THR A 240 -17.04 -28.05 -10.83
CA THR A 240 -17.14 -27.37 -12.14
C THR A 240 -17.19 -25.86 -12.01
#